data_AF-A0A928X459-F1
#
_entry.id   AF-A0A928X459-F1
#
_cell.length_a   1.000
_cell.length_b   1.000
_cell.length_c   1.000
_cell.angle_alpha   90.00
_cell.angle_beta   90.00
_cell.angle_gamma   90.00
#
_symmetry.space_group_name_H-M   'P 1'
#
loop_
_entity.id
_entity.type
_entity.pdbx_description
1 polymer ?
#
loop_
_entity_poly.entity_id
_entity_poly.type
_entity_poly.pdbx_seq_one_letter_code
_entity_poly.pdbx_strand_id
1 'polypeptide(L)'
;MFADPYYKKGISCVDASGAVSGNLVFPTSSGTPSWQFAQWASKYDIMDYNKRSYTNGGNTFTYESKGEKVNGNYVPGKILTVDSSLGTVYMELNAEVEYDAPRQDGEGWPHTLLSQDFGDNLIHVPELDELVMSIDYTITKFDDCMGSTAVASRHCAQLVWYVTLQNRNTNSEGYGQYVWFGLQLWDNRNSGKVVNQYAAEDAGKDDATHAFIFNPAGSYYHPEGKAPVLNERRKIDFNILECAQLAFNTAKDRGYLGETEWNDIYVGGMNFGFEVTGTYNIGAKIDAVGVYYK
;
A
#
# COMPACT_ATOMS: atom_id res chain seq x y z
N MET A 1 12.52 7.37 -8.47
CA MET A 1 11.32 8.16 -8.80
C MET A 1 10.81 9.02 -7.64
N PHE A 2 10.86 8.55 -6.39
CA PHE A 2 10.27 9.27 -5.25
C PHE A 2 10.89 10.66 -5.01
N ALA A 3 10.04 11.65 -4.71
CA ALA A 3 10.46 13.03 -4.51
C ALA A 3 11.14 13.26 -3.14
N ASP A 4 10.86 12.39 -2.16
CA ASP A 4 11.44 12.43 -0.82
C ASP A 4 11.67 11.01 -0.27
N PRO A 5 12.64 10.26 -0.82
CA PRO A 5 12.84 8.84 -0.46
C PRO A 5 13.27 8.62 1.01
N TYR A 6 13.60 9.69 1.73
CA TYR A 6 13.95 9.67 3.15
C TYR A 6 12.90 10.36 4.03
N TYR A 7 11.73 10.70 3.49
CA TYR A 7 10.59 11.26 4.23
C TYR A 7 10.92 12.57 5.00
N LYS A 8 11.97 13.31 4.61
CA LYS A 8 12.49 14.46 5.36
C LYS A 8 11.49 15.62 5.45
N LYS A 9 10.58 15.74 4.47
CA LYS A 9 9.51 16.74 4.45
C LYS A 9 8.32 16.35 5.34
N GLY A 10 8.34 15.15 5.93
CA GLY A 10 7.22 14.58 6.67
C GLY A 10 6.23 13.86 5.75
N ILE A 11 5.07 13.53 6.32
CA ILE A 11 4.01 12.76 5.68
C ILE A 11 2.67 13.46 5.93
N SER A 12 1.93 13.76 4.88
CA SER A 12 0.56 14.27 5.01
C SER A 12 -0.38 13.12 5.37
N CYS A 13 -1.35 13.34 6.25
CA CYS A 13 -2.32 12.32 6.63
C CYS A 13 -3.67 12.62 5.99
N VAL A 14 -4.32 11.57 5.53
CA VAL A 14 -5.69 11.58 5.04
C VAL A 14 -6.55 10.69 5.93
N ASP A 15 -7.70 11.22 6.34
CA ASP A 15 -8.66 10.51 7.18
C ASP A 15 -9.47 9.47 6.40
N ALA A 16 -10.39 8.80 7.09
CA ALA A 16 -11.24 7.78 6.50
C ALA A 16 -12.19 8.28 5.39
N SER A 17 -12.41 9.59 5.29
CA SER A 17 -13.25 10.23 4.26
C SER A 17 -12.48 10.69 3.03
N GLY A 18 -11.15 10.58 3.04
CA GLY A 18 -10.30 11.11 1.98
C GLY A 18 -9.88 12.58 2.19
N ALA A 19 -10.24 13.21 3.31
CA ALA A 19 -9.85 14.57 3.62
C ALA A 19 -8.48 14.63 4.32
N VAL A 20 -7.71 15.69 4.06
CA VAL A 20 -6.42 15.90 4.75
C VAL A 20 -6.68 16.22 6.22
N SER A 21 -6.18 15.36 7.12
CA SER A 21 -6.37 15.50 8.58
C SER A 21 -5.16 16.10 9.30
N GLY A 22 -3.99 16.19 8.65
CA GLY A 22 -2.82 16.85 9.20
C GLY A 22 -1.51 16.41 8.58
N ASN A 23 -0.39 16.70 9.23
CA ASN A 23 0.94 16.29 8.79
C ASN A 23 1.74 15.71 9.97
N LEU A 24 2.41 14.58 9.73
CA LEU A 24 3.40 13.96 10.59
C LEU A 24 4.77 14.47 10.17
N VAL A 25 5.41 15.28 11.02
CA VAL A 25 6.65 15.99 10.68
C VAL A 25 7.74 15.72 11.71
N PHE A 26 8.99 15.74 11.25
CA PHE A 26 10.15 15.77 12.12
C PHE A 26 10.35 17.20 12.67
N PRO A 27 11.06 17.38 13.80
CA PRO A 27 11.38 18.72 14.33
C PRO A 27 12.11 19.61 13.31
N THR A 28 12.84 19.01 12.39
CA THR A 28 13.64 19.67 11.34
C THR A 28 12.96 19.68 9.97
N SER A 29 11.74 19.15 9.83
CA SER A 29 11.04 19.12 8.55
C SER A 29 10.77 20.53 8.03
N SER A 30 10.91 20.69 6.72
CA SER A 30 10.60 21.93 6.00
C SER A 30 10.02 21.61 4.62
N GLY A 31 9.19 22.52 4.11
CA GLY A 31 8.44 22.32 2.87
C GLY A 31 7.15 21.50 3.05
N THR A 32 6.52 21.15 1.94
CA THR A 32 5.29 20.34 1.90
C THR A 32 5.64 18.85 1.82
N PRO A 33 5.00 17.98 2.64
CA PRO A 33 5.15 16.54 2.51
C PRO A 33 4.89 16.07 1.08
N SER A 34 5.77 15.22 0.55
CA SER A 34 5.54 14.56 -0.74
C SER A 34 4.79 13.24 -0.58
N TRP A 35 4.85 12.64 0.60
CA TRP A 35 4.14 11.41 0.94
C TRP A 35 2.80 11.71 1.58
N GLN A 36 1.83 10.82 1.35
CA GLN A 36 0.57 10.81 2.04
C GLN A 36 0.35 9.46 2.75
N PHE A 37 -0.24 9.48 3.94
CA PHE A 37 -0.68 8.31 4.70
C PHE A 37 -2.20 8.31 4.74
N ALA A 38 -2.82 7.49 3.89
CA ALA A 38 -4.27 7.37 3.80
C ALA A 38 -4.80 6.32 4.78
N GLN A 39 -5.98 6.56 5.36
CA GLN A 39 -6.53 5.80 6.50
C GLN A 39 -8.00 5.44 6.29
N TRP A 40 -8.29 4.86 5.15
CA TRP A 40 -9.64 4.57 4.70
C TRP A 40 -10.38 3.59 5.60
N ALA A 41 -11.68 3.81 5.76
CA ALA A 41 -12.58 3.01 6.60
C ALA A 41 -12.00 2.66 7.98
N SER A 42 -11.14 3.53 8.52
CA SER A 42 -10.56 3.41 9.85
C SER A 42 -11.45 4.13 10.87
N LYS A 43 -11.60 3.55 12.06
CA LYS A 43 -12.28 4.11 13.24
C LYS A 43 -11.42 5.14 13.94
N TYR A 44 -10.11 4.93 14.02
CA TYR A 44 -9.17 5.86 14.67
C TYR A 44 -8.32 6.58 13.63
N ASP A 45 -8.18 7.91 13.69
CA ASP A 45 -7.20 8.64 12.87
C ASP A 45 -5.85 8.71 13.60
N ILE A 46 -4.73 8.53 12.90
CA ILE A 46 -3.37 8.69 13.45
C ILE A 46 -3.08 10.10 13.94
N MET A 47 -3.75 11.10 13.37
CA MET A 47 -3.65 12.49 13.80
C MET A 47 -4.33 12.72 15.15
N ASP A 48 -5.30 11.87 15.52
CA ASP A 48 -5.85 11.78 16.88
C ASP A 48 -5.01 10.80 17.72
N TYR A 49 -3.72 11.12 17.86
CA TYR A 49 -2.75 10.25 18.52
C TYR A 49 -2.94 10.18 20.04
N ASN A 50 -2.78 8.98 20.59
CA ASN A 50 -2.62 8.78 22.03
C ASN A 50 -1.20 9.14 22.48
N LYS A 51 -0.21 8.85 21.62
CA LYS A 51 1.19 9.10 21.92
C LYS A 51 1.95 9.45 20.65
N ARG A 52 2.85 10.43 20.79
CA ARG A 52 3.88 10.74 19.80
C ARG A 52 5.24 10.82 20.47
N SER A 53 6.28 10.37 19.78
CA SER A 53 7.66 10.44 20.27
C SER A 53 8.64 10.74 19.15
N TYR A 54 9.79 11.29 19.53
CA TYR A 54 10.92 11.53 18.64
C TYR A 54 12.17 10.91 19.26
N THR A 55 12.95 10.20 18.45
CA THR A 55 14.21 9.57 18.86
C THR A 55 15.30 9.86 17.82
N ASN A 56 16.52 9.34 18.03
CA ASN A 56 17.66 9.53 17.12
C ASN A 56 17.94 11.01 16.80
N GLY A 57 18.00 11.85 17.82
CA GLY A 57 18.22 13.29 17.66
C GLY A 57 17.09 14.03 16.92
N GLY A 58 15.90 13.43 16.83
CA GLY A 58 14.77 13.98 16.08
C GLY A 58 14.64 13.44 14.66
N ASN A 59 15.51 12.53 14.21
CA ASN A 59 15.43 11.93 12.88
C ASN A 59 14.42 10.78 12.77
N THR A 60 13.90 10.30 13.90
CA THR A 60 12.90 9.25 13.95
C THR A 60 11.66 9.75 14.69
N PHE A 61 10.48 9.66 14.09
CA PHE A 61 9.22 9.88 14.80
C PHE A 61 8.47 8.56 14.98
N THR A 62 7.62 8.47 15.99
CA THR A 62 6.59 7.43 16.14
C THR A 62 5.29 8.07 16.57
N TYR A 63 4.21 7.74 15.87
CA TYR A 63 2.85 8.11 16.22
C TYR A 63 2.03 6.86 16.46
N GLU A 64 1.38 6.81 17.62
CA GLU A 64 0.42 5.78 18.01
C GLU A 64 -0.96 6.46 18.05
N SER A 65 -1.91 6.00 17.23
CA SER A 65 -3.27 6.54 17.27
C SER A 65 -3.95 6.29 18.62
N LYS A 66 -5.15 6.85 18.80
CA LYS A 66 -6.10 6.28 19.76
C LYS A 66 -6.44 4.81 19.45
N GLY A 67 -7.15 4.20 20.38
CA GLY A 67 -7.49 2.78 20.39
C GLY A 67 -8.23 2.44 21.67
N GLU A 68 -8.25 1.15 22.03
CA GLU A 68 -9.07 0.64 23.13
C GLU A 68 -8.27 -0.24 24.10
N LYS A 69 -8.88 -0.60 25.23
CA LYS A 69 -8.31 -1.62 26.12
C LYS A 69 -8.85 -2.99 25.77
N VAL A 70 -7.98 -3.88 25.32
CA VAL A 70 -8.28 -5.29 25.07
C VAL A 70 -7.60 -6.12 26.16
N ASN A 71 -8.38 -6.90 26.92
CA ASN A 71 -7.88 -7.74 28.01
C ASN A 71 -7.00 -6.98 29.04
N GLY A 72 -7.35 -5.72 29.32
CA GLY A 72 -6.63 -4.86 30.27
C GLY A 72 -5.43 -4.11 29.70
N ASN A 73 -4.98 -4.45 28.49
CA ASN A 73 -3.88 -3.77 27.80
C ASN A 73 -4.42 -2.76 26.80
N TYR A 74 -3.76 -1.60 26.69
CA TYR A 74 -4.11 -0.62 25.68
C TYR A 74 -3.55 -1.04 24.32
N VAL A 75 -4.40 -1.05 23.29
CA VAL A 75 -4.07 -1.38 21.91
C VAL A 75 -4.41 -0.16 21.04
N PRO A 76 -3.41 0.50 20.42
CA PRO A 76 -3.67 1.57 19.46
C PRO A 76 -4.21 0.97 18.15
N GLY A 77 -5.10 1.67 17.44
CA GLY A 77 -5.57 1.25 16.12
C GLY A 77 -4.45 1.15 15.09
N LYS A 78 -3.47 2.06 15.16
CA LYS A 78 -2.31 2.07 14.27
C LYS A 78 -1.07 2.66 14.91
N ILE A 79 0.07 2.24 14.38
CA ILE A 79 1.39 2.78 14.70
C ILE A 79 2.11 3.10 13.39
N LEU A 80 2.68 4.30 13.30
CA LEU A 80 3.59 4.67 12.21
C LEU A 80 4.89 5.20 12.80
N THR A 81 6.00 4.54 12.48
CA THR A 81 7.35 4.99 12.80
C THR A 81 8.10 5.24 11.51
N VAL A 82 8.80 6.38 11.43
CA VAL A 82 9.63 6.70 10.27
C VAL A 82 10.99 7.17 10.77
N ASP A 83 12.06 6.60 10.20
CA ASP A 83 13.43 7.06 10.39
C ASP A 83 13.93 7.72 9.12
N SER A 84 14.04 9.05 9.15
CA SER A 84 14.49 9.85 8.00
C SER A 84 16.00 9.82 7.74
N SER A 85 16.79 9.27 8.67
CA SER A 85 18.23 9.07 8.45
C SER A 85 18.50 7.80 7.65
N LEU A 86 17.62 6.81 7.77
CA LEU A 86 17.73 5.53 7.07
C LEU A 86 16.72 5.36 5.92
N GLY A 87 15.64 6.14 5.90
CA GLY A 87 14.54 5.98 4.94
C GLY A 87 13.68 4.76 5.26
N THR A 88 13.63 4.32 6.52
CA THR A 88 12.88 3.13 6.93
C THR A 88 11.54 3.50 7.53
N VAL A 89 10.55 2.64 7.33
CA VAL A 89 9.20 2.80 7.87
C VAL A 89 8.82 1.54 8.65
N TYR A 90 8.14 1.71 9.78
CA TYR A 90 7.35 0.66 10.42
C TYR A 90 5.89 1.07 10.43
N MET A 91 5.02 0.18 9.99
CA MET A 91 3.57 0.34 9.99
C MET A 91 2.95 -0.78 10.82
N GLU A 92 1.92 -0.44 11.59
CA GLU A 92 1.06 -1.40 12.28
C GLU A 92 -0.39 -0.99 12.14
N LEU A 93 -1.26 -1.96 11.89
CA LEU A 93 -2.71 -1.82 11.88
C LEU A 93 -3.32 -2.92 12.74
N ASN A 94 -3.96 -2.52 13.84
CA ASN A 94 -4.59 -3.42 14.80
C ASN A 94 -6.08 -3.45 14.57
N ALA A 95 -6.52 -4.34 13.68
CA ALA A 95 -7.93 -4.39 13.31
C ALA A 95 -8.84 -4.86 14.46
N GLU A 96 -8.29 -5.42 15.54
CA GLU A 96 -9.06 -5.79 16.74
C GLU A 96 -9.73 -4.62 17.46
N VAL A 97 -9.23 -3.39 17.28
CA VAL A 97 -9.88 -2.18 17.79
C VAL A 97 -10.55 -1.34 16.71
N GLU A 98 -10.23 -1.59 15.43
CA GLU A 98 -10.85 -0.89 14.29
C GLU A 98 -12.23 -1.47 13.94
N TYR A 99 -12.44 -2.77 14.14
CA TYR A 99 -13.73 -3.43 13.92
C TYR A 99 -14.53 -3.62 15.22
N ASP A 100 -15.81 -3.27 15.19
CA ASP A 100 -16.74 -3.60 16.27
C ASP A 100 -17.31 -5.03 16.15
N ALA A 101 -17.28 -5.61 14.93
CA ALA A 101 -17.69 -6.97 14.61
C ALA A 101 -16.99 -7.47 13.32
N PRO A 102 -16.94 -8.80 13.06
CA PRO A 102 -16.42 -9.33 11.80
C PRO A 102 -17.14 -8.76 10.58
N ARG A 103 -16.36 -8.26 9.62
CA ARG A 103 -16.83 -7.64 8.38
C ARG A 103 -17.77 -8.55 7.58
N GLN A 104 -18.80 -7.95 6.97
CA GLN A 104 -19.70 -8.59 6.00
C GLN A 104 -19.46 -8.09 4.57
N ASP A 105 -20.09 -8.73 3.59
CA ASP A 105 -19.95 -8.34 2.19
C ASP A 105 -20.54 -6.94 1.95
N GLY A 106 -19.83 -6.11 1.19
CA GLY A 106 -20.19 -4.71 0.90
C GLY A 106 -19.74 -3.70 1.96
N GLU A 107 -19.31 -4.14 3.15
CA GLU A 107 -18.79 -3.23 4.17
C GLU A 107 -17.36 -2.76 3.84
N GLY A 108 -16.98 -1.57 4.30
CA GLY A 108 -15.59 -1.07 4.21
C GLY A 108 -14.61 -1.91 5.05
N TRP A 109 -13.31 -1.72 4.82
CA TRP A 109 -12.26 -2.31 5.63
C TRP A 109 -11.13 -1.32 5.89
N PRO A 110 -10.55 -1.31 7.10
CA PRO A 110 -9.40 -0.49 7.40
C PRO A 110 -8.26 -0.78 6.43
N HIS A 111 -7.80 0.26 5.77
CA HIS A 111 -6.57 0.21 5.00
C HIS A 111 -5.71 1.44 5.25
N THR A 112 -4.42 1.18 5.47
CA THR A 112 -3.42 2.21 5.74
C THR A 112 -2.34 2.15 4.69
N LEU A 113 -2.23 3.22 3.90
CA LEU A 113 -1.38 3.23 2.71
C LEU A 113 -0.48 4.46 2.71
N LEU A 114 0.81 4.25 2.48
CA LEU A 114 1.74 5.31 2.10
C LEU A 114 1.74 5.48 0.59
N SER A 115 1.48 6.69 0.11
CA SER A 115 1.32 6.99 -1.31
C SER A 115 2.10 8.21 -1.77
N GLN A 116 2.37 8.24 -3.07
CA GLN A 116 2.90 9.38 -3.83
C GLN A 116 2.23 9.43 -5.20
N ASP A 117 1.82 10.62 -5.64
CA ASP A 117 1.47 10.90 -7.03
C ASP A 117 2.72 11.43 -7.75
N PHE A 118 2.90 11.06 -9.02
CA PHE A 118 4.05 11.42 -9.83
C PHE A 118 3.73 12.45 -10.92
N GLY A 119 2.68 13.25 -10.74
CA GLY A 119 2.18 14.17 -11.76
C GLY A 119 3.17 15.20 -12.28
N ASP A 120 4.14 15.61 -11.47
CA ASP A 120 5.20 16.53 -11.89
C ASP A 120 6.38 15.83 -12.59
N ASN A 121 6.45 14.50 -12.49
CA ASN A 121 7.50 13.65 -13.06
C ASN A 121 6.86 12.50 -13.86
N LEU A 122 6.19 12.85 -14.96
CA LEU A 122 5.57 11.88 -15.85
C LEU A 122 6.63 10.94 -16.45
N ILE A 123 6.51 9.65 -16.17
CA ILE A 123 7.39 8.62 -16.74
C ILE A 123 6.62 7.86 -17.80
N HIS A 124 7.02 8.01 -19.07
CA HIS A 124 6.39 7.37 -20.21
C HIS A 124 6.87 5.92 -20.32
N VAL A 125 6.00 4.96 -19.98
CA VAL A 125 6.36 3.54 -19.82
C VAL A 125 6.85 2.88 -21.13
N PRO A 126 6.24 3.13 -22.30
CA PRO A 126 6.66 2.53 -23.58
C PRO A 126 8.07 2.88 -24.05
N GLU A 127 8.66 3.96 -23.52
CA GLU A 127 10.00 4.42 -23.89
C GLU A 127 11.10 3.89 -22.97
N LEU A 128 10.74 3.16 -21.91
CA LEU A 128 11.70 2.66 -20.94
C LEU A 128 12.35 1.36 -21.41
N ASP A 129 13.65 1.25 -21.14
CA ASP A 129 14.38 -0.02 -21.26
C ASP A 129 14.18 -0.87 -19.99
N GLU A 130 13.94 -0.22 -18.85
CA GLU A 130 13.78 -0.87 -17.55
C GLU A 130 12.85 -0.07 -16.63
N LEU A 131 11.97 -0.76 -15.90
CA LEU A 131 11.15 -0.19 -14.83
C LEU A 131 11.11 -1.17 -13.64
N VAL A 132 11.84 -0.86 -12.57
CA VAL A 132 12.04 -1.75 -11.43
C VAL A 132 11.23 -1.29 -10.23
N MET A 133 10.39 -2.19 -9.71
CA MET A 133 9.83 -2.11 -8.37
C MET A 133 10.76 -2.86 -7.40
N SER A 134 11.39 -2.13 -6.49
CA SER A 134 12.28 -2.67 -5.46
C SER A 134 11.76 -2.40 -4.04
N ILE A 135 11.73 -3.43 -3.20
CA ILE A 135 11.36 -3.31 -1.79
C ILE A 135 12.11 -4.32 -0.93
N ASP A 136 12.46 -3.91 0.29
CA ASP A 136 13.03 -4.74 1.34
C ASP A 136 12.17 -4.59 2.58
N TYR A 137 11.55 -5.68 3.03
CA TYR A 137 10.57 -5.66 4.11
C TYR A 137 10.58 -6.93 4.94
N THR A 138 9.97 -6.86 6.12
CA THR A 138 9.70 -7.98 7.01
C THR A 138 8.32 -7.81 7.62
N ILE A 139 7.47 -8.83 7.58
CA ILE A 139 6.25 -8.88 8.42
C ILE A 139 6.71 -9.25 9.82
N THR A 140 6.53 -8.34 10.77
CA THR A 140 7.06 -8.48 12.15
C THR A 140 5.97 -8.82 13.16
N LYS A 141 4.70 -8.63 12.79
CA LYS A 141 3.55 -8.92 13.65
C LYS A 141 2.42 -9.49 12.82
N PHE A 142 1.82 -10.57 13.34
CA PHE A 142 0.53 -11.08 12.87
C PHE A 142 -0.18 -11.77 14.04
N ASP A 143 -1.31 -11.22 14.47
CA ASP A 143 -2.20 -11.85 15.45
C ASP A 143 -3.56 -12.12 14.83
N ASP A 144 -4.04 -13.36 14.98
CA ASP A 144 -5.39 -13.78 14.56
C ASP A 144 -6.41 -13.53 15.66
N CYS A 145 -7.17 -12.45 15.52
CA CYS A 145 -8.25 -12.08 16.42
C CYS A 145 -9.64 -12.48 15.87
N MET A 146 -9.70 -13.25 14.78
CA MET A 146 -10.96 -13.73 14.17
C MET A 146 -11.44 -15.05 14.78
N GLY A 147 -10.51 -15.94 15.12
CA GLY A 147 -10.83 -17.29 15.58
C GLY A 147 -11.71 -18.05 14.58
N SER A 148 -12.76 -18.73 15.06
CA SER A 148 -13.64 -19.55 14.21
C SER A 148 -14.57 -18.76 13.28
N THR A 149 -14.58 -17.43 13.35
CA THR A 149 -15.43 -16.57 12.48
C THR A 149 -14.76 -16.22 11.15
N ALA A 150 -13.49 -16.62 10.96
CA ALA A 150 -12.75 -16.39 9.74
C ALA A 150 -13.41 -17.08 8.53
N VAL A 151 -13.56 -16.32 7.43
CA VAL A 151 -14.06 -16.80 6.15
C VAL A 151 -12.97 -16.46 5.13
N ALA A 152 -12.24 -17.46 4.66
CA ALA A 152 -11.00 -17.25 3.90
C ALA A 152 -11.18 -16.43 2.61
N SER A 153 -12.36 -16.44 1.99
CA SER A 153 -12.67 -15.63 0.81
C SER A 153 -12.90 -14.16 1.12
N ARG A 154 -13.17 -13.81 2.39
CA ARG A 154 -13.56 -12.45 2.81
C ARG A 154 -12.55 -11.81 3.75
N HIS A 155 -12.00 -12.58 4.67
CA HIS A 155 -11.19 -12.10 5.78
C HIS A 155 -9.71 -12.42 5.53
N CYS A 156 -8.91 -11.37 5.40
CA CYS A 156 -7.46 -11.44 5.31
C CYS A 156 -6.80 -10.21 5.91
N ALA A 157 -5.49 -10.33 6.14
CA ALA A 157 -4.58 -9.21 6.32
C ALA A 157 -3.55 -9.28 5.21
N GLN A 158 -3.35 -8.16 4.53
CA GLN A 158 -2.52 -8.09 3.33
C GLN A 158 -1.55 -6.93 3.45
N LEU A 159 -0.31 -7.14 3.04
CA LEU A 159 0.63 -6.07 2.67
C LEU A 159 0.70 -6.05 1.15
N VAL A 160 0.35 -4.91 0.56
CA VAL A 160 0.28 -4.72 -0.90
C VAL A 160 1.13 -3.54 -1.32
N TRP A 161 1.57 -3.55 -2.58
CA TRP A 161 2.23 -2.40 -3.20
C TRP A 161 1.77 -2.25 -4.65
N TYR A 162 1.09 -1.15 -4.94
CA TYR A 162 0.58 -0.80 -6.26
C TYR A 162 1.30 0.38 -6.89
N VAL A 163 1.40 0.35 -8.22
CA VAL A 163 1.64 1.50 -9.10
C VAL A 163 0.51 1.58 -10.12
N THR A 164 0.14 2.79 -10.56
CA THR A 164 -0.81 2.95 -11.66
C THR A 164 -0.09 2.99 -13.00
N LEU A 165 -0.54 2.15 -13.94
CA LEU A 165 -0.25 2.28 -15.37
C LEU A 165 -1.39 3.10 -15.97
N GLN A 166 -1.18 4.39 -16.16
CA GLN A 166 -2.25 5.36 -16.39
C GLN A 166 -2.07 6.09 -17.71
N ASN A 167 -3.17 6.26 -18.43
CA ASN A 167 -3.26 7.20 -19.53
C ASN A 167 -3.09 8.63 -19.00
N ARG A 168 -1.94 9.25 -19.27
CA ARG A 168 -1.68 10.67 -18.96
C ARG A 168 -1.57 11.53 -20.22
N ASN A 169 -1.93 11.00 -21.39
CA ASN A 169 -2.02 11.76 -22.63
C ASN A 169 -3.32 12.59 -22.65
N THR A 170 -3.23 13.90 -22.41
CA THR A 170 -4.40 14.80 -22.32
C THR A 170 -5.15 14.96 -23.65
N ASN A 171 -4.63 14.45 -24.76
CA ASN A 171 -5.29 14.45 -26.07
C ASN A 171 -5.99 13.12 -26.39
N SER A 172 -5.86 12.10 -25.53
CA SER A 172 -6.49 10.79 -25.69
C SER A 172 -7.90 10.80 -25.09
N GLU A 173 -8.89 10.19 -25.75
CA GLU A 173 -10.24 10.03 -25.19
C GLU A 173 -10.24 9.14 -23.94
N GLY A 174 -9.23 8.29 -23.78
CA GLY A 174 -9.01 7.46 -22.61
C GLY A 174 -8.28 8.16 -21.45
N TYR A 175 -8.02 9.48 -21.53
CA TYR A 175 -7.26 10.20 -20.51
C TYR A 175 -7.78 9.92 -19.09
N GLY A 176 -6.85 9.58 -18.20
CA GLY A 176 -7.15 9.27 -16.82
C GLY A 176 -7.50 7.81 -16.54
N GLN A 177 -7.80 6.97 -17.55
CA GLN A 177 -7.98 5.52 -17.37
C GLN A 177 -6.67 4.85 -16.94
N TYR A 178 -6.74 3.79 -16.14
CA TYR A 178 -5.55 3.14 -15.60
C TYR A 178 -5.77 1.68 -15.22
N VAL A 179 -4.64 0.99 -15.03
CA VAL A 179 -4.55 -0.33 -14.38
C VAL A 179 -3.83 -0.17 -13.04
N TRP A 180 -4.38 -0.76 -12.00
CA TRP A 180 -3.69 -1.02 -10.73
C TRP A 180 -2.74 -2.21 -10.91
N PHE A 181 -1.46 -1.93 -11.18
CA PHE A 181 -0.43 -2.97 -11.22
C PHE A 181 0.15 -3.16 -9.83
N GLY A 182 0.00 -4.35 -9.23
CA GLY A 182 0.38 -4.54 -7.83
C GLY A 182 1.15 -5.80 -7.51
N LEU A 183 2.01 -5.71 -6.51
CA LEU A 183 2.67 -6.86 -5.90
C LEU A 183 1.93 -7.22 -4.61
N GLN A 184 1.41 -8.45 -4.53
CA GLN A 184 0.92 -9.02 -3.27
C GLN A 184 2.15 -9.45 -2.45
N LEU A 185 2.62 -8.58 -1.56
CA LEU A 185 3.85 -8.79 -0.79
C LEU A 185 3.63 -9.81 0.34
N TRP A 186 2.46 -9.77 0.96
CA TRP A 186 2.08 -10.76 1.95
C TRP A 186 0.57 -10.85 2.08
N ASP A 187 0.08 -12.04 2.41
CA ASP A 187 -1.31 -12.33 2.71
C ASP A 187 -1.33 -13.49 3.71
N ASN A 188 -2.04 -13.35 4.83
CA ASN A 188 -2.07 -14.37 5.88
C ASN A 188 -2.52 -15.76 5.36
N ARG A 189 -3.36 -15.79 4.33
CA ARG A 189 -3.85 -17.03 3.70
C ARG A 189 -2.77 -17.74 2.88
N ASN A 190 -1.78 -16.98 2.40
CA ASN A 190 -0.72 -17.43 1.48
C ASN A 190 0.67 -17.46 2.11
N SER A 191 0.83 -17.22 3.42
CA SER A 191 2.15 -17.26 4.07
C SER A 191 2.87 -18.60 3.82
N GLY A 192 4.09 -18.54 3.28
CA GLY A 192 4.89 -19.70 2.88
C GLY A 192 4.37 -20.47 1.65
N LYS A 193 3.30 -20.01 1.00
CA LYS A 193 2.68 -20.63 -0.18
C LYS A 193 2.95 -19.84 -1.44
N VAL A 194 2.78 -20.49 -2.58
CA VAL A 194 2.87 -19.86 -3.90
C VAL A 194 1.79 -18.80 -4.03
N VAL A 195 2.18 -17.61 -4.49
CA VAL A 195 1.25 -16.52 -4.82
C VAL A 195 0.87 -16.66 -6.29
N ASN A 196 -0.42 -16.90 -6.55
CA ASN A 196 -0.94 -16.99 -7.91
C ASN A 196 -1.19 -15.58 -8.49
N GLN A 197 -1.21 -15.49 -9.82
CA GLN A 197 -1.65 -14.27 -10.50
C GLN A 197 -3.10 -13.94 -10.12
N TYR A 198 -3.40 -12.66 -9.97
CA TYR A 198 -4.74 -12.14 -9.79
C TYR A 198 -5.03 -11.06 -10.83
N ALA A 199 -6.24 -11.06 -11.40
CA ALA A 199 -6.62 -10.10 -12.42
C ALA A 199 -8.15 -9.93 -12.45
N ALA A 200 -8.65 -8.84 -11.89
CA ALA A 200 -10.08 -8.59 -11.72
C ALA A 200 -10.37 -7.08 -11.61
N GLU A 201 -11.65 -6.74 -11.60
CA GLU A 201 -12.10 -5.39 -11.27
C GLU A 201 -11.83 -5.06 -9.80
N ASP A 202 -11.46 -3.81 -9.53
CA ASP A 202 -11.50 -3.21 -8.20
C ASP A 202 -12.97 -3.03 -7.77
N ALA A 203 -13.42 -3.89 -6.86
CA ALA A 203 -14.79 -3.97 -6.41
C ALA A 203 -14.87 -4.40 -4.93
N GLY A 204 -16.09 -4.48 -4.39
CA GLY A 204 -16.34 -5.03 -3.04
C GLY A 204 -16.74 -3.98 -1.99
N LYS A 205 -16.80 -2.70 -2.37
CA LYS A 205 -17.36 -1.57 -1.62
C LYS A 205 -17.93 -0.53 -2.60
N ASP A 206 -18.83 0.32 -2.12
CA ASP A 206 -19.55 1.29 -2.96
C ASP A 206 -18.67 2.38 -3.58
N ASP A 207 -17.54 2.69 -2.95
CA ASP A 207 -16.55 3.69 -3.39
C ASP A 207 -15.34 3.07 -4.10
N ALA A 208 -15.46 1.82 -4.58
CA ALA A 208 -14.42 1.17 -5.36
C ALA A 208 -14.20 1.90 -6.70
N THR A 209 -12.97 1.83 -7.23
CA THR A 209 -12.62 2.60 -8.43
C THR A 209 -13.18 2.00 -9.71
N HIS A 210 -13.59 0.73 -9.69
CA HIS A 210 -13.96 -0.07 -10.87
C HIS A 210 -12.85 -0.17 -11.93
N ALA A 211 -11.61 0.22 -11.58
CA ALA A 211 -10.45 0.06 -12.43
C ALA A 211 -10.00 -1.41 -12.44
N PHE A 212 -9.20 -1.77 -13.44
CA PHE A 212 -8.65 -3.12 -13.52
C PHE A 212 -7.46 -3.28 -12.56
N ILE A 213 -7.50 -4.32 -11.74
CA ILE A 213 -6.37 -4.76 -10.91
C ILE A 213 -5.66 -5.91 -11.62
N PHE A 214 -4.34 -5.82 -11.67
CA PHE A 214 -3.47 -6.90 -12.11
C PHE A 214 -2.32 -7.10 -11.12
N ASN A 215 -2.25 -8.30 -10.55
CA ASN A 215 -1.11 -8.76 -9.76
C ASN A 215 -0.42 -9.92 -10.49
N PRO A 216 0.84 -9.80 -10.91
CA PRO A 216 1.57 -10.93 -11.48
C PRO A 216 1.72 -12.05 -10.45
N ALA A 217 1.96 -13.27 -10.93
CA ALA A 217 2.27 -14.39 -10.04
C ALA A 217 3.54 -14.12 -9.22
N GLY A 218 3.60 -14.65 -8.00
CA GLY A 218 4.77 -14.52 -7.13
C GLY A 218 6.05 -15.07 -7.76
N SER A 219 5.97 -16.00 -8.72
CA SER A 219 7.12 -16.56 -9.42
C SER A 219 7.97 -15.51 -10.15
N TYR A 220 7.42 -14.34 -10.43
CA TYR A 220 8.16 -13.23 -11.04
C TYR A 220 9.05 -12.47 -10.04
N TYR A 221 8.70 -12.44 -8.75
CA TYR A 221 9.29 -11.50 -7.80
C TYR A 221 9.60 -12.08 -6.40
N HIS A 222 9.19 -13.31 -6.13
CA HIS A 222 9.50 -14.03 -4.90
C HIS A 222 10.38 -15.25 -5.19
N PRO A 223 11.37 -15.55 -4.33
CA PRO A 223 12.04 -16.84 -4.30
C PRO A 223 11.02 -17.99 -4.31
N GLU A 224 11.17 -18.90 -5.27
CA GLU A 224 10.26 -20.04 -5.52
C GLU A 224 8.78 -19.65 -5.72
N GLY A 225 8.50 -18.37 -5.97
CA GLY A 225 7.15 -17.82 -6.07
C GLY A 225 6.36 -17.76 -4.76
N LYS A 226 7.01 -17.99 -3.60
CA LYS A 226 6.34 -18.11 -2.30
C LYS A 226 6.37 -16.81 -1.51
N ALA A 227 5.23 -16.42 -0.91
CA ALA A 227 5.20 -15.32 0.05
C ALA A 227 6.05 -15.65 1.30
N PRO A 228 6.71 -14.66 1.93
CA PRO A 228 7.50 -14.90 3.13
C PRO A 228 6.65 -15.39 4.30
N VAL A 229 7.28 -16.09 5.24
CA VAL A 229 6.69 -16.35 6.57
C VAL A 229 6.94 -15.20 7.54
N LEU A 230 6.23 -15.18 8.67
CA LEU A 230 6.41 -14.16 9.70
C LEU A 230 7.90 -14.09 10.14
N ASN A 231 8.42 -12.88 10.28
CA ASN A 231 9.81 -12.55 10.60
C ASN A 231 10.85 -12.95 9.54
N GLU A 232 10.44 -13.45 8.37
CA GLU A 232 11.34 -13.64 7.24
C GLU A 232 11.50 -12.32 6.49
N ARG A 233 12.74 -11.83 6.40
CA ARG A 233 13.08 -10.67 5.57
C ARG A 233 12.99 -11.03 4.10
N ARG A 234 12.32 -10.19 3.32
CA ARG A 234 12.16 -10.36 1.87
C ARG A 234 12.65 -9.12 1.14
N LYS A 235 13.57 -9.35 0.21
CA LYS A 235 14.00 -8.36 -0.78
C LYS A 235 13.46 -8.72 -2.15
N ILE A 236 12.91 -7.74 -2.85
CA ILE A 236 12.36 -7.84 -4.21
C ILE A 236 13.05 -6.77 -5.05
N ASP A 237 13.51 -7.16 -6.23
CA ASP A 237 14.01 -6.28 -7.28
C ASP A 237 13.42 -6.80 -8.60
N PHE A 238 12.29 -6.23 -9.03
CA PHE A 238 11.51 -6.78 -10.15
C PHE A 238 11.33 -5.75 -11.28
N ASN A 239 11.91 -6.04 -12.45
CA ASN A 239 11.64 -5.28 -13.68
C ASN A 239 10.25 -5.65 -14.21
N ILE A 240 9.33 -4.69 -14.17
CA ILE A 240 7.90 -4.94 -14.39
C ILE A 240 7.47 -4.83 -15.84
N LEU A 241 8.30 -4.36 -16.78
CA LEU A 241 7.86 -3.96 -18.12
C LEU A 241 7.07 -5.04 -18.86
N GLU A 242 7.54 -6.29 -18.88
CA GLU A 242 6.83 -7.40 -19.53
C GLU A 242 5.45 -7.63 -18.89
N CYS A 243 5.39 -7.62 -17.56
CA CYS A 243 4.13 -7.80 -16.83
C CYS A 243 3.23 -6.57 -16.93
N ALA A 244 3.77 -5.36 -17.06
CA ALA A 244 3.03 -4.12 -17.26
C ALA A 244 2.33 -4.13 -18.63
N GLN A 245 3.02 -4.60 -19.68
CA GLN A 245 2.42 -4.77 -20.99
C GLN A 245 1.34 -5.87 -20.98
N LEU A 246 1.58 -6.98 -20.29
CA LEU A 246 0.57 -8.02 -20.09
C LEU A 246 -0.67 -7.49 -19.33
N ALA A 247 -0.46 -6.71 -18.28
CA ALA A 247 -1.52 -6.09 -17.50
C ALA A 247 -2.37 -5.14 -18.36
N PHE A 248 -1.72 -4.28 -19.14
CA PHE A 248 -2.37 -3.38 -20.09
C PHE A 248 -3.21 -4.14 -21.12
N ASN A 249 -2.61 -5.12 -21.81
CA ASN A 249 -3.31 -5.92 -22.83
C ASN A 249 -4.52 -6.63 -22.22
N THR A 250 -4.36 -7.24 -21.04
CA THR A 250 -5.46 -7.92 -20.34
C THR A 250 -6.60 -6.95 -19.99
N ALA A 251 -6.26 -5.74 -19.53
CA ALA A 251 -7.26 -4.73 -19.18
C ALA A 251 -7.99 -4.19 -20.44
N LYS A 252 -7.24 -3.94 -21.53
CA LYS A 252 -7.78 -3.51 -22.82
C LYS A 252 -8.72 -4.56 -23.41
N ASP A 253 -8.30 -5.82 -23.45
CA ASP A 253 -9.09 -6.95 -23.97
C ASP A 253 -10.39 -7.16 -23.18
N ARG A 254 -10.38 -6.84 -21.89
CA ARG A 254 -11.55 -6.93 -21.01
C ARG A 254 -12.39 -5.64 -20.96
N GLY A 255 -12.03 -4.61 -21.72
CA GLY A 255 -12.83 -3.40 -21.90
C GLY A 255 -12.66 -2.33 -20.82
N TYR A 256 -11.64 -2.41 -19.96
CA TYR A 256 -11.41 -1.43 -18.87
C TYR A 256 -10.70 -0.15 -19.32
N LEU A 257 -10.09 -0.17 -20.52
CA LEU A 257 -9.20 0.90 -21.00
C LEU A 257 -9.73 1.67 -22.21
N GLY A 258 -11.01 1.52 -22.58
CA GLY A 258 -11.65 2.29 -23.67
C GLY A 258 -10.74 2.52 -24.88
N GLU A 259 -10.51 3.79 -25.23
CA GLU A 259 -9.63 4.24 -26.33
C GLU A 259 -8.17 4.46 -25.92
N THR A 260 -7.77 4.12 -24.69
CA THR A 260 -6.37 4.22 -24.26
C THR A 260 -5.49 3.25 -25.03
N GLU A 261 -4.40 3.76 -25.60
CA GLU A 261 -3.39 2.95 -26.28
C GLU A 261 -2.14 2.77 -25.41
N TRP A 262 -1.32 1.75 -25.72
CA TRP A 262 -0.09 1.50 -24.95
C TRP A 262 0.84 2.72 -24.92
N ASN A 263 0.91 3.44 -26.04
CA ASN A 263 1.67 4.68 -26.19
C ASN A 263 1.12 5.88 -25.39
N ASP A 264 0.01 5.72 -24.67
CA ASP A 264 -0.53 6.74 -23.77
C ASP A 264 -0.13 6.50 -22.29
N ILE A 265 0.58 5.40 -21.99
CA ILE A 265 0.76 4.90 -20.62
C ILE A 265 1.97 5.52 -19.93
N TYR A 266 1.70 6.07 -18.75
CA TYR A 266 2.68 6.59 -17.82
C TYR A 266 2.55 5.92 -16.45
N VAL A 267 3.60 6.00 -15.63
CA VAL A 267 3.47 5.71 -14.20
C VAL A 267 2.76 6.92 -13.55
N GLY A 268 1.53 6.73 -13.08
CA GLY A 268 0.72 7.82 -12.53
C GLY A 268 1.03 8.12 -11.06
N GLY A 269 0.99 7.10 -10.22
CA GLY A 269 1.21 7.19 -8.78
C GLY A 269 1.47 5.81 -8.18
N MET A 270 1.66 5.75 -6.88
CA MET A 270 1.86 4.50 -6.14
C MET A 270 1.27 4.56 -4.75
N ASN A 271 1.00 3.39 -4.20
CA ASN A 271 0.71 3.22 -2.78
C ASN A 271 1.25 1.87 -2.29
N PHE A 272 1.67 1.79 -1.03
CA PHE A 272 1.93 0.52 -0.37
C PHE A 272 1.46 0.58 1.08
N GLY A 273 1.09 -0.58 1.62
CA GLY A 273 0.64 -0.67 3.00
C GLY A 273 -0.37 -1.79 3.18
N PHE A 274 -1.22 -1.63 4.19
CA PHE A 274 -2.10 -2.69 4.62
C PHE A 274 -3.51 -2.55 4.08
N GLU A 275 -4.08 -3.69 3.68
CA GLU A 275 -5.51 -3.88 3.52
C GLU A 275 -5.95 -5.03 4.42
N VAL A 276 -6.87 -4.75 5.36
CA VAL A 276 -7.20 -5.70 6.44
C VAL A 276 -8.70 -5.87 6.54
N THR A 277 -9.20 -6.88 5.83
CA THR A 277 -10.64 -7.19 5.71
C THR A 277 -11.17 -8.07 6.84
N GLY A 278 -10.30 -8.71 7.62
CA GLY A 278 -10.66 -9.41 8.85
C GLY A 278 -10.08 -8.77 10.10
N THR A 279 -10.52 -9.20 11.27
CA THR A 279 -10.00 -8.76 12.58
C THR A 279 -8.63 -9.39 12.84
N TYR A 280 -7.61 -8.87 12.18
CA TYR A 280 -6.22 -9.28 12.30
C TYR A 280 -5.35 -8.09 12.69
N ASN A 281 -4.42 -8.29 13.61
CA ASN A 281 -3.38 -7.30 13.87
C ASN A 281 -2.18 -7.59 12.99
N ILE A 282 -1.68 -6.62 12.25
CA ILE A 282 -0.53 -6.79 11.35
C ILE A 282 0.47 -5.65 11.54
N GLY A 283 1.76 -5.99 11.47
CA GLY A 283 2.84 -5.03 11.49
C GLY A 283 3.98 -5.44 10.56
N ALA A 284 4.58 -4.45 9.91
CA ALA A 284 5.64 -4.65 8.94
C ALA A 284 6.69 -3.55 9.06
N LYS A 285 7.95 -3.95 8.92
CA LYS A 285 9.09 -3.06 8.74
C LYS A 285 9.46 -3.03 7.26
N ILE A 286 9.60 -1.84 6.71
CA ILE A 286 10.07 -1.56 5.36
C ILE A 286 11.44 -0.90 5.51
N ASP A 287 12.48 -1.64 5.14
CA ASP A 287 13.87 -1.19 5.22
C ASP A 287 14.26 -0.34 4.00
N ALA A 288 13.67 -0.59 2.84
CA ALA A 288 13.82 0.22 1.64
C ALA A 288 12.63 0.00 0.70
N VAL A 289 12.23 1.04 -0.03
CA VAL A 289 11.22 0.96 -1.10
C VAL A 289 11.58 1.96 -2.21
N GLY A 290 11.42 1.57 -3.46
CA GLY A 290 11.78 2.42 -4.58
C GLY A 290 11.24 1.96 -5.93
N VAL A 291 10.85 2.92 -6.76
CA VAL A 291 10.63 2.72 -8.19
C VAL A 291 11.79 3.36 -8.96
N TYR A 292 12.45 2.57 -9.80
CA TYR A 292 13.62 2.95 -10.60
C TYR A 292 13.36 2.67 -12.07
N TYR A 293 14.00 3.41 -12.97
CA TYR A 293 13.83 3.25 -14.40
C TYR A 293 15.07 3.66 -15.17
N LYS A 294 15.19 3.19 -16.41
CA LYS A 294 16.19 3.61 -17.40
C LYS A 294 15.51 3.90 -18.73
#